data_AF-A0A7S4MJ28-F1
#
_entry.id   AF-A0A7S4MJ28-F1
#
_cell.length_a   1.000
_cell.length_b   1.000
_cell.length_c   1.000
_cell.angle_alpha   90.00
_cell.angle_beta   90.00
_cell.angle_gamma   90.00
#
_symmetry.space_group_name_H-M   'P 1'
#
loop_
_entity.id
_entity.type
_entity.pdbx_description
1 polymer ?
#
loop_
_entity_poly.entity_id
_entity_poly.type
_entity_poly.pdbx_seq_one_letter_code
_entity_poly.pdbx_strand_id
1 'polypeptide(L)'
;ALATGFSRISAGVLTGCLGALDGLLIPIECPRQARDFGGQEACYNPLSYYCRKGFYAVNVQAICDAHCRFSYVSIQTPGTTHDSLAFSLCDAYDLLTKSALSATLASL
;
A
#
# COMPACT_ATOMS: atom_id res chain seq x y z
N ALA A 1 -20.45 11.08 6.71
CA ALA A 1 -19.20 11.24 5.93
C ALA A 1 -18.20 10.18 6.40
N LEU A 2 -17.30 9.70 5.53
CA LEU A 2 -16.31 8.66 5.89
C LEU A 2 -15.51 9.01 7.16
N ALA A 3 -15.18 10.29 7.34
CA ALA A 3 -14.48 10.79 8.53
C ALA A 3 -15.23 10.67 9.87
N THR A 4 -16.55 10.51 9.84
CA THR A 4 -17.35 10.43 11.07
C THR A 4 -17.09 9.13 11.82
N GLY A 5 -16.72 8.05 11.12
CA GLY A 5 -16.48 6.74 11.73
C GLY A 5 -15.32 6.77 12.72
N PHE A 6 -14.15 7.26 12.28
CA PHE A 6 -12.95 7.37 13.11
C PHE A 6 -13.16 8.33 14.28
N SER A 7 -13.84 9.46 14.06
CA SER A 7 -14.19 10.39 15.14
C SER A 7 -15.03 9.71 16.24
N ARG A 8 -16.05 8.91 15.88
CA ARG A 8 -16.88 8.20 16.87
C ARG A 8 -16.10 7.17 17.68
N ILE A 9 -15.32 6.31 17.03
CA ILE A 9 -14.60 5.22 17.72
C ILE A 9 -13.44 5.74 18.59
N SER A 10 -12.95 6.95 18.31
CA SER A 10 -11.85 7.58 19.04
C SER A 10 -12.30 8.70 19.98
N ALA A 11 -13.60 8.83 20.27
CA ALA A 11 -14.16 9.90 21.09
C ALA A 11 -13.73 11.32 20.65
N GLY A 12 -13.66 11.55 19.34
CA GLY A 12 -13.33 12.84 18.73
C GLY A 12 -11.85 13.05 18.42
N VAL A 13 -10.94 12.16 18.86
CA VAL A 13 -9.49 12.32 18.66
C VAL A 13 -9.11 12.28 17.18
N LEU A 14 -9.67 11.35 16.41
CA LEU A 14 -9.40 11.16 14.98
C LEU A 14 -10.44 11.85 14.10
N THR A 15 -10.80 13.09 14.44
CA THR A 15 -11.75 13.88 13.66
C THR A 15 -11.14 14.30 12.32
N GLY A 16 -11.87 14.07 11.22
CA GLY A 16 -11.38 14.32 9.86
C GLY A 16 -10.59 13.16 9.25
N CYS A 17 -10.27 12.11 10.02
CA CYS A 17 -9.56 10.92 9.51
C CYS A 17 -10.46 10.12 8.57
N LEU A 18 -10.09 10.02 7.28
CA LEU A 18 -10.86 9.32 6.26
C LEU A 18 -10.58 7.82 6.19
N GLY A 19 -9.40 7.39 6.64
CA GLY A 19 -8.93 6.02 6.53
C GLY A 19 -7.65 5.79 7.33
N ALA A 20 -7.43 4.53 7.70
CA ALA A 20 -6.17 4.06 8.27
C ALA A 20 -5.34 3.38 7.18
N LEU A 21 -4.09 3.80 7.01
CA LEU A 21 -3.13 3.26 6.04
C LEU A 21 -2.12 2.37 6.77
N ASP A 22 -1.86 1.18 6.25
CA ASP A 22 -0.81 0.31 6.76
C ASP A 22 -0.18 -0.56 5.66
N GLY A 23 1.03 -1.05 5.92
CA GLY A 23 1.78 -1.98 5.10
C GLY A 23 1.69 -3.42 5.61
N LEU A 24 1.48 -4.37 4.70
CA LEU A 24 1.39 -5.80 5.01
C LEU A 24 2.18 -6.63 4.00
N LEU A 25 2.97 -7.58 4.51
CA LEU A 25 3.61 -8.60 3.67
C LEU A 25 2.67 -9.79 3.51
N ILE A 26 2.17 -10.03 2.30
CA ILE A 26 1.37 -11.21 1.96
C ILE A 26 2.30 -12.30 1.43
N PRO A 27 2.37 -13.48 2.09
CA PRO A 27 3.17 -14.60 1.60
C PRO A 27 2.71 -15.06 0.23
N ILE A 28 3.67 -15.39 -0.63
CA ILE A 28 3.45 -15.98 -1.94
C ILE A 28 4.39 -17.18 -2.13
N GLU A 29 4.11 -18.00 -3.14
CA GLU A 29 5.10 -18.94 -3.65
C GLU A 29 6.26 -18.20 -4.31
N CYS A 30 7.44 -18.82 -4.35
CA CYS A 30 8.59 -18.27 -5.08
C CYS A 30 8.19 -17.99 -6.54
N PRO A 31 8.33 -16.75 -7.03
CA PRO A 31 8.08 -16.44 -8.43
C PRO A 31 8.97 -17.30 -9.33
N ARG A 32 8.36 -17.94 -10.34
CA ARG A 32 9.11 -18.75 -11.31
C ARG A 32 10.09 -17.88 -12.09
N GLN A 33 11.29 -18.38 -12.38
CA GLN A 33 12.32 -17.59 -13.03
C GLN A 33 12.20 -17.64 -14.56
N ALA A 34 12.40 -16.50 -15.23
CA ALA A 34 12.23 -16.33 -16.68
C ALA A 34 12.96 -17.38 -17.55
N ARG A 35 14.12 -17.84 -17.06
CA ARG A 35 14.98 -18.80 -17.76
C ARG A 35 14.41 -20.23 -17.80
N ASP A 36 13.42 -20.54 -16.98
CA ASP A 36 12.91 -21.90 -16.82
C ASP A 36 11.80 -22.23 -17.85
N PHE A 37 11.25 -21.24 -18.58
CA PHE A 37 10.07 -21.41 -19.47
C PHE A 37 10.17 -20.67 -20.83
N GLY A 38 11.36 -20.57 -21.42
CA GLY A 38 11.47 -20.02 -22.79
C GLY A 38 11.22 -18.50 -22.91
N GLY A 39 11.33 -17.76 -21.80
CA GLY A 39 11.47 -16.30 -21.81
C GLY A 39 10.19 -15.47 -21.82
N GLN A 40 9.00 -16.07 -21.82
CA GLN A 40 7.74 -15.34 -21.72
C GLN A 40 6.97 -15.77 -20.45
N GLU A 41 6.52 -14.79 -19.67
CA GLU A 41 5.72 -14.93 -18.43
C GLU A 41 6.43 -15.25 -17.09
N ALA A 42 7.73 -15.01 -16.96
CA ALA A 42 8.39 -15.30 -15.67
C ALA A 42 9.25 -14.16 -15.11
N CYS A 43 9.41 -14.20 -13.78
CA CYS A 43 10.01 -13.13 -13.00
C CYS A 43 11.51 -13.05 -13.29
N TYR A 44 12.00 -11.84 -13.59
CA TYR A 44 13.43 -11.61 -13.82
C TYR A 44 14.26 -11.78 -12.54
N ASN A 45 13.74 -11.30 -11.40
CA ASN A 45 14.41 -11.34 -10.10
C ASN A 45 13.49 -11.87 -8.99
N PRO A 46 13.33 -13.20 -8.84
CA PRO A 46 12.53 -13.78 -7.77
C PRO A 46 13.00 -13.41 -6.35
N LEU A 47 14.31 -13.14 -6.18
CA LEU A 47 14.88 -12.76 -4.88
C LEU A 47 14.37 -11.41 -4.37
N SER A 48 13.87 -10.53 -5.24
CA SER A 48 13.24 -9.29 -4.78
C SER A 48 11.98 -9.53 -3.95
N TYR A 49 11.33 -10.69 -4.10
CA TYR A 49 10.17 -11.08 -3.32
C TYR A 49 10.54 -11.74 -1.99
N TYR A 50 11.79 -12.17 -1.80
CA TYR A 50 12.23 -12.82 -0.55
C TYR A 50 12.44 -11.78 0.57
N CYS A 51 11.45 -11.64 1.44
CA CYS A 51 11.44 -10.58 2.45
C CYS A 51 12.33 -10.89 3.66
N ARG A 52 12.58 -9.87 4.50
CA ARG A 52 13.39 -9.99 5.74
C ARG A 52 12.83 -10.96 6.77
N LYS A 53 11.55 -11.34 6.65
CA LYS A 53 10.89 -12.32 7.51
C LYS A 53 11.16 -13.77 7.07
N GLY A 54 11.94 -13.99 6.01
CA GLY A 54 12.40 -15.32 5.59
C GLY A 54 11.44 -16.08 4.68
N PHE A 55 10.55 -15.38 3.95
CA PHE A 55 9.63 -15.97 2.98
C PHE A 55 9.42 -15.06 1.78
N TYR A 56 8.94 -15.61 0.66
CA TYR A 56 8.57 -14.83 -0.52
C TYR A 56 7.25 -14.10 -0.26
N ALA A 57 7.19 -12.80 -0.53
CA ALA A 57 6.04 -11.97 -0.26
C ALA A 57 5.87 -10.87 -1.29
N VAL A 58 4.66 -10.33 -1.38
CA VAL A 58 4.38 -9.00 -1.94
C VAL A 58 4.19 -8.01 -0.79
N ASN A 59 4.67 -6.78 -0.97
CA ASN A 59 4.36 -5.69 -0.04
C ASN A 59 3.05 -5.03 -0.51
N VAL A 60 2.04 -5.15 0.36
CA VAL A 60 0.71 -4.60 0.17
C VAL A 60 0.59 -3.32 0.98
N GLN A 61 0.13 -2.25 0.35
CA GLN A 61 -0.28 -1.03 1.03
C GLN A 61 -1.80 -0.92 0.94
N ALA A 62 -2.48 -0.79 2.07
CA ALA A 62 -3.94 -0.79 2.11
C ALA A 62 -4.49 0.33 2.99
N ILE A 63 -5.63 0.89 2.56
CA ILE A 63 -6.40 1.87 3.35
C ILE A 63 -7.74 1.24 3.70
N CYS A 64 -8.14 1.32 4.98
CA CYS A 64 -9.46 0.88 5.42
C CYS A 64 -10.25 2.00 6.11
N ASP A 65 -11.58 1.88 6.05
CA ASP A 65 -12.51 2.74 6.78
C ASP A 65 -12.65 2.29 8.26
N ALA A 66 -13.43 3.05 9.03
CA ALA A 66 -13.70 2.74 10.44
C ALA A 66 -14.53 1.46 10.66
N HIS A 67 -15.03 0.84 9.59
CA HIS A 67 -15.72 -0.45 9.62
C HIS A 67 -14.82 -1.59 9.14
N CYS A 68 -13.51 -1.36 9.08
CA CYS A 68 -12.50 -2.31 8.62
C CYS A 68 -12.72 -2.77 7.16
N ARG A 69 -13.35 -1.93 6.33
CA ARG A 69 -13.53 -2.22 4.91
C ARG A 69 -12.43 -1.55 4.12
N PHE A 70 -11.73 -2.33 3.29
CA PHE A 70 -10.70 -1.78 2.43
C PHE A 70 -11.31 -0.87 1.36
N SER A 71 -10.86 0.37 1.32
CA SER A 71 -11.20 1.35 0.28
C SER A 71 -10.10 1.47 -0.78
N TYR A 72 -8.89 1.00 -0.47
CA TYR A 72 -7.75 0.99 -1.38
C TYR A 72 -6.79 -0.15 -1.03
N VAL A 73 -6.20 -0.76 -2.06
CA VAL A 73 -5.15 -1.77 -1.95
C VAL A 73 -4.18 -1.59 -3.12
N SER A 74 -2.88 -1.59 -2.84
CA SER A 74 -1.81 -1.69 -3.85
C SER A 74 -0.92 -2.88 -3.56
N ILE A 75 -0.55 -3.61 -4.61
CA ILE A 75 0.34 -4.78 -4.58
C ILE A 75 1.54 -4.61 -5.52
N GLN A 76 1.89 -3.35 -5.83
CA GLN A 76 2.84 -3.01 -6.90
C GLN A 76 4.30 -3.34 -6.58
N THR A 77 4.62 -3.69 -5.33
CA THR A 77 6.00 -3.83 -4.88
C THR A 77 6.29 -5.19 -4.26
N PRO A 78 7.51 -5.72 -4.45
CA PRO A 78 7.88 -7.01 -3.92
C PRO A 78 8.19 -6.92 -2.42
N GLY A 79 8.26 -8.06 -1.73
CA GLY A 79 8.36 -8.14 -0.28
C GLY A 79 9.67 -7.60 0.33
N THR A 80 10.68 -7.30 -0.48
CA THR A 80 11.90 -6.60 0.00
C THR A 80 11.72 -5.09 0.12
N THR A 81 10.69 -4.52 -0.52
CA THR A 81 10.44 -3.08 -0.51
C THR A 81 9.99 -2.62 0.86
N HIS A 82 10.57 -1.51 1.33
CA HIS A 82 10.16 -0.83 2.55
C HIS A 82 8.79 -0.15 2.38
N ASP A 83 7.98 -0.12 3.44
CA ASP A 83 6.63 0.44 3.39
C ASP A 83 6.58 1.90 2.93
N SER A 84 7.56 2.73 3.32
CA SER A 84 7.64 4.12 2.87
C SER A 84 7.82 4.24 1.34
N LEU A 85 8.66 3.39 0.76
CA LEU A 85 8.86 3.33 -0.68
C LEU A 85 7.65 2.70 -1.38
N ALA A 86 7.10 1.62 -0.83
CA ALA A 86 5.90 0.97 -1.34
C ALA A 86 4.72 1.94 -1.40
N PHE A 87 4.54 2.75 -0.35
CA PHE A 87 3.52 3.78 -0.31
C PHE A 87 3.81 4.90 -1.32
N SER A 88 5.04 5.38 -1.45
CA SER A 88 5.36 6.44 -2.43
C SER A 88 5.10 6.05 -3.89
N LEU A 89 5.04 4.75 -4.18
CA LEU A 89 4.73 4.21 -5.50
C LEU A 89 3.23 3.97 -5.73
N CYS A 90 2.39 4.11 -4.69
CA CYS A 90 0.94 3.93 -4.78
C CYS A 90 0.26 5.12 -5.46
N ASP A 91 -0.78 4.85 -6.26
CA ASP A 91 -1.64 5.91 -6.82
C ASP A 91 -2.30 6.77 -5.72
N ALA A 92 -2.58 6.17 -4.56
CA ALA A 92 -3.10 6.89 -3.39
C ALA A 92 -2.12 7.97 -2.88
N TYR A 93 -0.81 7.77 -2.99
CA TYR A 93 0.18 8.77 -2.59
C TYR A 93 0.09 10.01 -3.48
N ASP A 94 -0.01 9.80 -4.78
CA ASP A 94 -0.20 10.86 -5.76
C ASP A 94 -1.49 11.64 -5.51
N LEU A 95 -2.60 10.95 -5.26
CA LEU A 95 -3.88 11.59 -4.94
C LEU A 95 -3.78 12.47 -3.69
N LEU A 96 -3.24 11.91 -2.59
CA LEU A 96 -3.16 12.61 -1.30
C LEU A 96 -2.18 13.79 -1.34
N THR A 97 -1.10 13.70 -2.12
CA THR A 97 -0.09 14.75 -2.22
C THR A 97 -0.46 15.84 -3.23
N LYS A 98 -1.04 15.48 -4.38
CA LYS A 98 -1.50 16.44 -5.40
C LYS A 98 -2.73 17.23 -4.91
N SER A 99 -3.66 16.59 -4.18
CA SER A 99 -4.78 17.30 -3.57
C SER A 99 -4.33 18.26 -2.46
N ALA A 100 -3.29 17.90 -1.71
CA ALA A 100 -2.72 18.77 -0.68
C ALA A 100 -2.06 20.02 -1.30
N LEU A 101 -1.36 19.88 -2.43
CA LEU A 101 -0.81 21.01 -3.18
C LEU A 101 -1.90 21.97 -3.69
N SER A 102 -3.01 21.43 -4.21
CA SER A 102 -4.15 22.27 -4.63
C SER A 102 -4.82 23.00 -3.47
N ALA A 103 -4.93 22.37 -2.29
CA ALA A 103 -5.51 23.00 -1.11
C ALA A 103 -4.60 24.10 -0.53
N THR A 104 -3.28 23.91 -0.60
CA THR A 104 -2.30 24.88 -0.10
C THR A 104 -2.20 26.09 -1.03
N LEU A 105 -2.22 25.89 -2.35
CA LEU A 105 -2.25 26.97 -3.33
C LEU A 105 -3.57 27.76 -3.36
N ALA A 106 -4.69 27.15 -2.96
CA ALA A 106 -5.97 27.85 -2.81
C ALA A 106 -6.06 28.71 -1.52
N SER A 107 -5.06 28.61 -0.63
CA SER A 107 -4.97 29.37 0.62
C SER A 107 -3.92 30.50 0.59
N LEU A 108 -3.27 30.71 -0.56
CA LEU A 108 -2.44 31.87 -0.88
C LEU A 108 -3.22 32.83 -1.79
#